data_AF-X6L7P0-F1
#
_entry.id   AF-X6L7P0-F1
#
_cell.length_a   1.000
_cell.length_b   1.000
_cell.length_c   1.000
_cell.angle_alpha   90.00
_cell.angle_beta   90.00
_cell.angle_gamma   90.00
#
_symmetry.space_group_name_H-M   'P 1'
#
loop_
_entity.id
_entity.type
_entity.pdbx_description
1 polymer ?
#
loop_
_entity_poly.entity_id
_entity_poly.type
_entity_poly.pdbx_seq_one_letter_code
_entity_poly.pdbx_strand_id
1 'polypeptide(L)'
;KTFNFQAFEQELQSATKMTEYIVIGGDWNAHHPAWLDQNIDDVGECILDFITSNGLHIINTLPFDCTFMKDNAILPLISNWRTDDVELDVQSDHLPITFNIKTTWSSPRIERQNIETWNLRSNKWEQFRLRLKRNIDNLLILLY
;
A
#
# COMPACT_ATOMS: atom_id res chain seq x y z
N LYS A 1 -17.90 10.19 -6.90
CA LYS A 1 -18.23 9.28 -5.77
C LYS A 1 -17.36 9.70 -4.60
N THR A 2 -17.89 9.92 -3.41
CA THR A 2 -17.07 10.29 -2.25
C THR A 2 -16.35 9.03 -1.72
N PHE A 3 -15.07 9.16 -1.40
CA PHE A 3 -14.31 8.09 -0.74
C PHE A 3 -14.86 7.85 0.68
N ASN A 4 -14.97 6.59 1.10
CA ASN A 4 -15.51 6.25 2.43
C ASN A 4 -14.37 6.02 3.42
N PHE A 5 -13.86 7.12 3.99
CA PHE A 5 -12.79 7.10 4.99
C PHE A 5 -13.11 6.21 6.20
N GLN A 6 -14.35 6.23 6.71
CA GLN A 6 -14.73 5.44 7.89
C GLN A 6 -14.63 3.93 7.63
N ALA A 7 -15.06 3.45 6.46
CA ALA A 7 -14.92 2.05 6.09
C ALA A 7 -13.45 1.65 5.90
N PHE A 8 -12.65 2.54 5.30
CA PHE A 8 -11.22 2.31 5.08
C PHE A 8 -10.42 2.31 6.40
N GLU A 9 -10.76 3.18 7.34
CA GLU A 9 -10.19 3.20 8.69
C GLU A 9 -10.46 1.89 9.44
N GLN A 10 -11.67 1.34 9.35
CA GLN A 10 -12.01 0.04 9.94
C GLN A 10 -11.21 -1.11 9.32
N GLU A 11 -10.92 -1.04 8.01
CA GLU A 11 -10.07 -2.01 7.32
C GLU A 11 -8.61 -1.89 7.78
N LEU A 12 -8.08 -0.67 7.87
CA LEU A 12 -6.75 -0.41 8.41
C LEU A 12 -6.60 -0.89 9.87
N GLN A 13 -7.56 -0.56 10.74
CA GLN A 13 -7.63 -1.04 12.13
C GLN A 13 -7.82 -2.56 12.25
N SER A 14 -8.21 -3.24 11.18
CA SER A 14 -8.29 -4.71 11.13
C SER A 14 -6.93 -5.29 10.69
N ALA A 15 -6.30 -4.70 9.68
CA ALA A 15 -4.97 -5.10 9.20
C ALA A 15 -3.87 -4.88 10.25
N THR A 16 -3.88 -3.78 11.00
CA THR A 16 -2.87 -3.48 12.04
C THR A 16 -2.92 -4.44 13.24
N LYS A 17 -4.05 -5.14 13.46
CA LYS A 17 -4.15 -6.22 14.45
C LYS A 17 -3.49 -7.53 13.98
N MET A 18 -3.14 -7.62 12.70
CA MET A 18 -2.67 -8.83 12.03
C MET A 18 -1.20 -8.73 11.62
N THR A 19 -0.70 -7.52 11.34
CA THR A 19 0.70 -7.23 11.00
C THR A 19 1.04 -5.77 11.31
N GLU A 20 2.27 -5.52 11.76
CA GLU A 20 2.84 -4.16 11.88
C GLU A 20 3.32 -3.62 10.53
N TYR A 21 3.59 -4.51 9.56
CA TYR A 21 4.07 -4.16 8.22
C TYR A 21 2.89 -4.15 7.24
N ILE A 22 2.46 -2.96 6.83
CA ILE A 22 1.37 -2.74 5.88
C ILE A 22 1.89 -1.79 4.79
N VAL A 23 1.60 -2.11 3.53
CA VAL A 23 1.80 -1.20 2.39
C VAL A 23 0.44 -0.97 1.75
N ILE A 24 0.07 0.30 1.59
CA ILE A 24 -1.20 0.73 0.98
C ILE A 24 -0.86 1.39 -0.35
N GLY A 25 -1.51 0.93 -1.42
CA GLY A 25 -1.42 1.53 -2.75
C GLY A 25 -2.80 1.54 -3.40
N GLY A 26 -3.10 2.60 -4.13
CA GLY A 26 -4.39 2.79 -4.79
C GLY A 26 -4.45 4.11 -5.54
N ASP A 27 -5.40 4.22 -6.46
CA ASP A 27 -5.81 5.50 -7.03
C ASP A 27 -6.87 6.13 -6.12
N TRP A 28 -6.54 7.32 -5.62
CA TRP A 28 -7.39 8.09 -4.70
C TRP A 28 -8.16 9.20 -5.41
N ASN A 29 -7.81 9.54 -6.67
CA ASN A 29 -8.32 10.68 -7.42
C ASN A 29 -8.32 11.97 -6.55
N ALA A 30 -7.16 12.34 -6.03
CA ALA A 30 -6.97 13.44 -5.07
C ALA A 30 -5.62 14.14 -5.28
N HIS A 31 -5.59 15.45 -5.05
CA HIS A 31 -4.43 16.28 -5.35
C HIS A 31 -3.80 16.81 -4.06
N HIS A 32 -2.52 16.50 -3.81
CA HIS A 32 -1.75 17.06 -2.70
C HIS A 32 -0.22 16.99 -2.94
N PRO A 33 0.57 18.04 -2.57
CA PRO A 33 2.03 18.06 -2.72
C PRO A 33 2.77 16.98 -1.94
N ALA A 34 2.15 16.40 -0.91
CA ALA A 34 2.73 15.29 -0.15
C ALA A 34 2.95 14.03 -1.00
N TRP A 35 2.22 13.86 -2.11
CA TRP A 35 2.48 12.87 -3.15
C TRP A 35 2.81 13.50 -4.51
N LEU A 36 3.44 14.68 -4.47
CA LEU A 36 4.10 15.35 -5.60
C LEU A 36 3.16 16.00 -6.62
N ASP A 37 1.87 16.16 -6.31
CA ASP A 37 0.98 17.01 -7.12
C ASP A 37 1.32 18.49 -6.92
N GLN A 38 1.03 19.32 -7.93
CA GLN A 38 1.19 20.77 -7.84
C GLN A 38 -0.05 21.46 -7.25
N ASN A 39 -1.18 20.76 -7.20
CA ASN A 39 -2.47 21.25 -6.75
C ASN A 39 -2.84 20.67 -5.38
N ILE A 40 -3.81 21.30 -4.73
CA ILE A 40 -4.44 20.85 -3.48
C ILE A 40 -5.94 20.81 -3.70
N ASP A 41 -6.60 19.74 -3.26
CA ASP A 41 -8.06 19.67 -3.13
C ASP A 41 -8.50 19.17 -1.75
N ASP A 42 -9.79 19.38 -1.42
CA ASP A 42 -10.37 18.99 -0.13
C ASP A 42 -10.20 17.48 0.15
N VAL A 43 -10.15 16.66 -0.91
CA VAL A 43 -9.96 15.20 -0.82
C VAL A 43 -8.53 14.87 -0.43
N GLY A 44 -7.55 15.58 -1.00
CA GLY A 44 -6.13 15.47 -0.68
C GLY A 44 -5.82 15.84 0.76
N GLU A 45 -6.40 16.94 1.27
CA GLU A 45 -6.32 17.31 2.68
C GLU A 45 -6.92 16.22 3.59
N CYS A 46 -8.12 15.71 3.27
CA CYS A 46 -8.73 14.60 4.04
C CYS A 46 -7.88 13.31 4.05
N ILE A 47 -7.17 13.02 2.95
CA ILE A 47 -6.26 11.88 2.86
C ILE A 47 -4.99 12.12 3.69
N LEU A 48 -4.43 13.32 3.67
CA LEU A 48 -3.27 13.65 4.50
C LEU A 48 -3.61 13.59 5.99
N ASP A 49 -4.76 14.13 6.39
CA ASP A 49 -5.28 14.00 7.76
C ASP A 49 -5.47 12.54 8.16
N PHE A 50 -6.02 11.70 7.28
CA PHE A 50 -6.14 10.26 7.51
C PHE A 50 -4.78 9.58 7.71
N ILE A 51 -3.82 9.85 6.82
CA ILE A 51 -2.46 9.29 6.84
C ILE A 51 -1.75 9.66 8.15
N THR A 52 -1.73 10.95 8.48
CA THR A 52 -1.04 11.47 9.66
C THR A 52 -1.69 11.02 10.97
N SER A 53 -3.02 11.00 11.05
CA SER A 53 -3.77 10.54 12.23
C SER A 53 -3.58 9.05 12.52
N ASN A 54 -3.33 8.25 11.48
CA ASN A 54 -3.08 6.80 11.62
C ASN A 54 -1.58 6.45 11.69
N GLY A 55 -0.68 7.43 11.75
CA GLY A 55 0.77 7.19 11.82
C GLY A 55 1.36 6.52 10.57
N LEU A 56 0.71 6.70 9.41
CA LEU A 56 1.17 6.17 8.14
C LEU A 56 2.25 7.08 7.52
N HIS A 57 3.12 6.49 6.70
CA HIS A 57 4.18 7.20 5.98
C HIS A 57 3.95 7.16 4.47
N ILE A 58 4.14 8.29 3.80
CA ILE A 58 4.08 8.39 2.34
C ILE A 58 5.42 7.98 1.73
N ILE A 59 5.40 7.09 0.75
CA ILE A 59 6.59 6.57 0.06
C ILE A 59 6.85 7.22 -1.31
N ASN A 60 5.88 7.98 -1.83
CA ASN A 60 6.01 8.72 -3.09
C ASN A 60 7.20 9.67 -3.00
N THR A 61 8.16 9.50 -3.90
CA THR A 61 9.43 10.22 -3.86
C THR A 61 9.80 10.67 -5.27
N LEU A 62 10.13 11.96 -5.42
CA LEU A 62 10.99 12.42 -6.53
C LEU A 62 12.39 11.76 -6.38
N PRO A 63 13.39 12.01 -7.25
CA PRO A 63 14.74 11.51 -7.01
C PRO A 63 15.65 12.54 -6.30
N PHE A 64 15.81 12.59 -4.96
CA PHE A 64 15.15 11.89 -3.84
C PHE A 64 15.14 12.79 -2.60
N ASP A 65 14.05 12.77 -1.79
CA ASP A 65 14.07 12.91 -0.32
C ASP A 65 12.66 12.92 0.34
N CYS A 66 12.51 12.21 1.46
CA CYS A 66 11.25 12.10 2.20
C CYS A 66 10.84 13.42 2.89
N THR A 67 9.68 13.97 2.53
CA THR A 67 9.17 15.24 3.08
C THR A 67 8.64 15.14 4.52
N PHE A 68 8.49 13.94 5.08
CA PHE A 68 8.10 13.76 6.49
C PHE A 68 8.79 12.56 7.15
N MET A 69 10.00 12.78 7.67
CA MET A 69 10.62 11.90 8.66
C MET A 69 10.47 12.47 10.07
N LYS A 70 9.47 11.97 10.80
CA LYS A 70 9.43 12.07 12.26
C LYS A 70 9.83 10.72 12.83
N ASP A 71 11.12 10.60 13.14
CA ASP A 71 11.77 9.53 13.93
C ASP A 71 11.12 8.13 13.89
N ASN A 72 11.59 7.26 12.97
CA ASN A 72 12.04 5.87 13.22
C ASN A 72 11.98 4.95 11.99
N ALA A 73 13.15 4.43 11.60
CA ALA A 73 13.44 3.03 11.24
C ALA A 73 12.64 2.22 10.18
N ILE A 74 11.55 2.67 9.55
CA ILE A 74 10.75 1.83 8.62
C ILE A 74 11.22 1.91 7.14
N LEU A 75 12.02 2.92 6.78
CA LEU A 75 12.61 3.05 5.43
C LEU A 75 13.63 1.99 4.94
N PRO A 76 14.32 1.15 5.74
CA PRO A 76 15.29 0.21 5.16
C PRO A 76 14.61 -0.89 4.34
N LEU A 77 13.31 -1.14 4.53
CA LEU A 77 12.57 -2.21 3.85
C LEU A 77 12.04 -1.82 2.47
N ILE A 78 11.70 -0.56 2.21
CA ILE A 78 11.22 -0.09 0.90
C ILE A 78 12.35 0.64 0.17
N SER A 79 12.53 0.36 -1.12
CA SER A 79 13.59 0.97 -1.93
C SER A 79 13.22 1.01 -3.42
N ASN A 80 13.94 1.80 -4.23
CA ASN A 80 13.75 1.88 -5.68
C ASN A 80 12.31 2.20 -6.12
N TRP A 81 11.60 3.02 -5.34
CA TRP A 81 10.31 3.58 -5.73
C TRP A 81 10.47 4.43 -6.99
N ARG A 82 9.59 4.23 -7.96
CA ARG A 82 9.51 5.00 -9.21
C ARG A 82 8.17 4.75 -9.89
N THR A 83 7.78 5.66 -10.77
CA THR A 83 6.86 5.37 -11.88
C THR A 83 7.67 4.83 -13.06
N ASP A 84 7.32 3.66 -13.59
CA ASP A 84 7.94 3.15 -14.82
C ASP A 84 7.19 3.69 -16.05
N ASP A 85 7.92 4.14 -17.06
CA ASP A 85 7.42 4.53 -18.39
C ASP A 85 7.34 3.34 -19.37
N VAL A 86 7.79 2.17 -18.93
CA VAL A 86 7.73 0.92 -19.69
C VAL A 86 6.27 0.58 -19.99
N GLU A 87 5.97 0.41 -21.28
CA GLU A 87 4.67 0.03 -21.86
C GLU A 87 4.15 -1.35 -21.40
N LEU A 88 3.86 -1.50 -20.11
CA LEU A 88 3.21 -2.69 -19.55
C LEU A 88 1.71 -2.71 -19.86
N ASP A 89 1.11 -1.54 -20.08
CA ASP A 89 -0.24 -1.37 -20.61
C ASP A 89 -0.31 -0.11 -21.51
N VAL A 90 -0.14 -0.30 -22.82
CA VAL A 90 -0.26 0.75 -23.86
C VAL A 90 -1.64 1.41 -23.96
N GLN A 91 -2.64 0.94 -23.21
CA GLN A 91 -4.01 1.48 -23.22
C GLN A 91 -4.38 2.21 -21.91
N SER A 92 -3.49 2.19 -20.91
CA SER A 92 -3.65 2.93 -19.65
C SER A 92 -3.11 4.36 -19.76
N ASP A 93 -3.88 5.33 -19.27
CA ASP A 93 -3.43 6.71 -19.03
C ASP A 93 -2.65 6.86 -17.70
N HIS A 94 -2.70 5.84 -16.83
CA HIS A 94 -1.91 5.76 -15.60
C HIS A 94 -0.58 5.02 -15.83
N LEU A 95 0.52 5.60 -15.31
CA LEU A 95 1.82 4.94 -15.25
C LEU A 95 1.88 3.92 -14.09
N PRO A 96 2.47 2.73 -14.28
CA PRO A 96 2.70 1.77 -13.20
C PRO A 96 3.69 2.29 -12.16
N ILE A 97 3.39 2.05 -10.87
CA ILE A 97 4.31 2.32 -9.75
C ILE A 97 5.04 1.04 -9.39
N THR A 98 6.38 1.09 -9.33
CA THR A 98 7.24 -0.02 -8.92
C THR A 98 8.13 0.36 -7.76
N PHE A 99 8.26 -0.52 -6.79
CA PHE A 99 9.22 -0.43 -5.68
C PHE A 99 9.65 -1.83 -5.23
N ASN A 100 10.79 -1.91 -4.55
CA ASN A 100 11.33 -3.14 -3.98
C ASN A 100 11.03 -3.21 -2.49
N ILE A 101 10.51 -4.36 -2.03
CA ILE A 101 10.39 -4.71 -0.61
C ILE A 101 11.55 -5.65 -0.26
N LYS A 102 12.44 -5.21 0.64
CA LYS A 102 13.44 -6.08 1.28
C LYS A 102 12.75 -6.87 2.38
N THR A 103 13.00 -8.17 2.41
CA THR A 103 12.44 -9.09 3.39
C THR A 103 13.42 -10.25 3.59
N THR A 104 13.56 -10.70 4.84
CA THR A 104 14.35 -11.88 5.20
C THR A 104 13.46 -13.11 5.13
N TRP A 105 13.42 -13.77 3.98
CA TRP A 105 12.72 -15.05 3.83
C TRP A 105 13.44 -16.13 4.63
N SER A 106 12.69 -16.93 5.40
CA SER A 106 13.20 -18.14 6.07
C SER A 106 13.54 -19.27 5.08
N SER A 107 13.07 -19.17 3.83
CA SER A 107 13.36 -20.10 2.74
C SER A 107 13.91 -19.35 1.52
N PRO A 108 15.01 -19.82 0.88
CA PRO A 108 15.55 -19.21 -0.34
C PRO A 108 14.69 -19.48 -1.58
N ARG A 109 13.61 -20.27 -1.48
CA ARG A 109 12.66 -20.50 -2.57
C ARG A 109 11.55 -19.46 -2.53
N ILE A 110 11.70 -18.42 -3.36
CA ILE A 110 10.57 -17.59 -3.76
C ILE A 110 9.68 -18.41 -4.70
N GLU A 111 8.73 -19.14 -4.14
CA GLU A 111 7.60 -19.62 -4.93
C GLU A 111 6.82 -18.40 -5.42
N ARG A 112 6.47 -18.37 -6.72
CA ARG A 112 5.58 -17.34 -7.26
C ARG A 112 4.28 -17.37 -6.46
N GLN A 113 4.07 -16.40 -5.59
CA GLN A 113 2.76 -16.22 -4.97
C GLN A 113 1.74 -15.97 -6.08
N ASN A 114 0.58 -16.61 -5.98
CA ASN A 114 -0.53 -16.29 -6.87
C ASN A 114 -0.91 -14.83 -6.62
N ILE A 115 -0.69 -13.97 -7.61
CA ILE A 115 -1.12 -12.57 -7.57
C ILE A 115 -2.65 -12.59 -7.67
N GLU A 116 -3.31 -12.55 -6.52
CA GLU A 116 -4.76 -12.53 -6.45
C GLU A 116 -5.27 -11.10 -6.62
N THR A 117 -5.64 -10.77 -7.86
CA THR A 117 -6.24 -9.48 -8.21
C THR A 117 -7.73 -9.46 -7.83
N TRP A 118 -8.14 -8.49 -7.02
CA TRP A 118 -9.51 -8.37 -6.54
C TRP A 118 -10.24 -7.21 -7.23
N ASN A 119 -11.21 -7.53 -8.09
CA ASN A 119 -12.05 -6.51 -8.71
C ASN A 119 -13.14 -6.04 -7.73
N LEU A 120 -12.97 -4.83 -7.19
CA LEU A 120 -13.88 -4.22 -6.22
C LEU A 120 -15.33 -4.00 -6.72
N ARG A 121 -15.60 -4.18 -8.02
CA ARG A 121 -16.98 -4.17 -8.58
C ARG A 121 -17.70 -5.52 -8.43
N SER A 122 -17.00 -6.62 -8.14
CA SER A 122 -17.57 -7.96 -8.01
C SER A 122 -17.08 -8.65 -6.72
N ASN A 123 -17.43 -8.07 -5.57
CA ASN A 123 -16.83 -8.44 -4.30
C ASN A 123 -17.26 -9.81 -3.76
N LYS A 124 -16.27 -10.68 -3.55
CA LYS A 124 -16.36 -11.91 -2.74
C LYS A 124 -15.56 -11.75 -1.44
N TRP A 125 -15.85 -10.68 -0.67
CA TRP A 125 -15.12 -10.32 0.55
C TRP A 125 -14.93 -11.46 1.54
N GLU A 126 -15.91 -12.36 1.67
CA GLU A 126 -15.81 -13.49 2.57
C GLU A 126 -14.75 -14.52 2.12
N GLN A 127 -14.55 -14.69 0.81
CA GLN A 127 -13.47 -15.52 0.27
C GLN A 127 -12.10 -14.88 0.50
N PHE A 128 -12.00 -13.55 0.39
CA PHE A 128 -10.78 -12.82 0.74
C PHE A 128 -10.42 -13.02 2.22
N ARG A 129 -11.37 -12.79 3.15
CA ARG A 129 -11.16 -12.97 4.60
C ARG A 129 -10.73 -14.39 4.97
N LEU A 130 -11.43 -15.41 4.45
CA LEU A 130 -11.10 -16.82 4.71
C LEU A 130 -9.70 -17.18 4.21
N ARG A 131 -9.27 -16.61 3.08
CA ARG A 131 -7.98 -16.91 2.44
C ARG A 131 -6.83 -16.15 3.10
N LEU A 132 -7.06 -14.89 3.49
CA LEU A 132 -6.14 -14.10 4.32
C LEU A 132 -5.88 -14.80 5.65
N LYS A 133 -6.94 -15.24 6.34
CA LYS A 133 -6.82 -16.01 7.60
C LYS A 133 -5.96 -17.26 7.41
N ARG A 134 -6.28 -18.11 6.42
CA ARG A 134 -5.51 -19.34 6.14
C ARG A 134 -4.04 -19.07 5.84
N ASN A 135 -3.73 -18.00 5.11
CA ASN A 135 -2.34 -17.66 4.77
C ASN A 135 -1.55 -17.17 5.98
N ILE A 136 -2.20 -16.49 6.94
CA ILE A 136 -1.59 -16.07 8.22
C ILE A 136 -1.40 -17.26 9.16
N ASP A 137 -2.38 -18.16 9.25
CA ASP A 137 -2.24 -19.42 10.00
C ASP A 137 -1.03 -20.24 9.47
N ASN A 138 -0.83 -20.28 8.15
CA ASN A 138 0.33 -20.93 7.52
C ASN A 138 1.66 -20.19 7.78
N LEU A 139 1.65 -18.86 7.86
CA LEU A 139 2.84 -18.06 8.23
C LEU A 139 3.28 -18.33 9.67
N LEU A 140 2.33 -18.47 10.60
CA LEU A 140 2.60 -18.81 12.00
C LEU A 140 3.18 -20.23 12.16
N ILE A 141 2.74 -21.19 11.34
CA ILE A 141 3.27 -22.56 11.33
C ILE A 141 4.74 -22.62 10.83
N LEU A 142 5.19 -21.65 10.02
CA LEU A 142 6.56 -21.57 9.50
C LEU A 142 7.53 -20.78 10.41
N LEU A 143 7.06 -20.32 11.57
CA LEU A 143 7.83 -19.54 12.55
C LEU A 143 8.04 -20.28 13.89
N TYR A 144 7.58 -21.53 13.99
CA TYR A 144 7.84 -22.49 15.07
C TYR A 144 8.75 -23.63 14.58
#